data_AF-A0A2V8PP76-F1
#
_entry.id   AF-A0A2V8PP76-F1
#
_cell.length_a   1.000
_cell.length_b   1.000
_cell.length_c   1.000
_cell.angle_alpha   90.00
_cell.angle_beta   90.00
_cell.angle_gamma   90.00
#
_symmetry.space_group_name_H-M   'P 1'
#
loop_
_entity.id
_entity.type
_entity.pdbx_description
1 polymer ?
#
loop_
_entity_poly.entity_id
_entity_poly.type
_entity_poly.pdbx_seq_one_letter_code
_entity_poly.pdbx_strand_id
1 'polypeptide(L)'
;TPQARQVEKQYPPEELEQLRSKLLELVDTVKEYSDLLLPDNPEFAGKLDAARKQFEQFSPQQLNTFRATLNPAEMNARFGEARAALEQYRPALESIRQEKRQRSKLQQPGGMLQIESAGLPDREGPDPVCDALVGSGRISFALNTAADAIFIAAAGVRAVASRGCNQVLVALGEGGNTSSLCIIVDGVYYAAVAVRAKLTGCDSDYTGRTVDANFSRLGHIHTDLENSVANDNTNKTAIINNDNANTTTITGNDNSNKTAIVTNDNTNTTNIIANSNANKGDVIINANSNTTTITTAISNAQTTIVNNDNANKNTIVANDNANATMLRDLILRTQIEADLASTDGSAFVALYLTPGAKGGYLELVRSIVVQTIANIGGANTAQANALVAKGDAYKTAGDYRSAYASYRQAYKKAQGL
;
A
#
# COMPACT_ATOMS: atom_id res chain seq x y z
N THR A 1 23.26 -58.49 91.72
CA THR A 1 24.36 -57.74 91.08
C THR A 1 24.69 -56.56 91.98
N PRO A 2 25.95 -56.35 92.39
CA PRO A 2 26.29 -55.42 93.47
C PRO A 2 26.15 -53.97 93.00
N GLN A 3 25.53 -53.13 93.83
CA GLN A 3 25.65 -51.67 93.74
C GLN A 3 27.13 -51.31 93.94
N ALA A 4 27.83 -51.05 92.84
CA ALA A 4 29.14 -50.44 92.90
C ALA A 4 28.96 -49.08 93.58
N ARG A 5 29.53 -48.91 94.79
CA ARG A 5 29.78 -47.58 95.36
C ARG A 5 30.59 -46.83 94.31
N GLN A 6 29.95 -45.87 93.63
CA GLN A 6 30.68 -44.87 92.87
C GLN A 6 31.53 -44.14 93.91
N VAL A 7 32.84 -44.33 93.83
CA VAL A 7 33.78 -43.46 94.52
C VAL A 7 33.49 -42.07 93.95
N GLU A 8 32.91 -41.19 94.76
CA GLU A 8 32.75 -39.78 94.39
C GLU A 8 34.13 -39.27 94.01
N LYS A 9 34.37 -39.12 92.71
CA LYS A 9 35.60 -38.56 92.19
C LYS A 9 35.58 -37.10 92.62
N GLN A 10 36.32 -36.79 93.69
CA GLN A 10 36.42 -35.44 94.21
C GLN A 10 37.45 -34.70 93.35
N TYR A 11 36.97 -33.76 92.55
CA TYR A 11 37.81 -32.94 91.68
C TYR A 11 38.54 -31.89 92.52
N PRO A 12 39.76 -31.48 92.12
CA PRO A 12 40.52 -30.49 92.86
C PRO A 12 39.76 -29.15 92.89
N PRO A 13 39.87 -28.35 93.98
CA PRO A 13 39.17 -27.08 94.12
C PRO A 13 39.37 -26.12 92.94
N GLU A 14 40.56 -26.11 92.36
CA GLU A 14 40.90 -25.29 91.18
C GLU A 14 40.05 -25.65 89.95
N GLU A 15 39.81 -26.94 89.69
CA GLU A 15 38.95 -27.39 88.60
C GLU A 15 37.47 -27.05 88.85
N LEU A 16 37.04 -27.05 90.12
CA LEU A 16 35.67 -26.70 90.50
C LEU A 16 35.42 -25.20 90.35
N GLU A 17 36.39 -24.36 90.72
CA GLU A 17 36.33 -22.91 90.49
C GLU A 17 36.39 -22.57 89.00
N GLN A 18 37.20 -23.30 88.22
CA GLN A 18 37.21 -23.17 86.76
C GLN A 18 35.85 -23.51 86.16
N LEU A 19 35.18 -24.56 86.65
CA LEU A 19 33.83 -24.91 86.23
C LEU A 19 32.81 -23.83 86.61
N ARG A 20 32.87 -23.28 87.84
CA ARG A 20 32.00 -22.18 88.26
C ARG A 20 32.15 -20.98 87.32
N SER A 21 33.38 -20.59 87.02
CA SER A 21 33.67 -19.51 86.07
C SER A 21 33.06 -19.79 84.69
N LYS A 22 33.12 -21.04 84.19
CA LYS A 22 32.52 -21.41 82.90
C LYS A 22 30.99 -21.44 82.92
N LEU A 23 30.37 -21.78 84.04
CA LEU A 23 28.91 -21.69 84.22
C LEU A 23 28.44 -20.22 84.25
N LEU A 24 29.19 -19.34 84.90
CA LEU A 24 28.92 -17.90 84.87
C LEU A 24 29.09 -17.32 83.46
N GLU A 25 30.16 -17.72 82.77
CA GLU A 25 30.39 -17.35 81.37
C GLU A 25 29.28 -17.84 80.44
N LEU A 26 28.74 -19.04 80.65
CA LEU A 26 27.58 -19.52 79.91
C LEU A 26 26.37 -18.60 80.12
N VAL A 27 26.05 -18.26 81.38
CA VAL A 27 24.90 -17.39 81.69
C VAL A 27 25.09 -16.00 81.11
N ASP A 28 26.27 -15.42 81.24
CA ASP A 28 26.57 -14.10 80.68
C ASP A 28 26.48 -14.11 79.15
N THR A 29 26.96 -15.18 78.51
CA THR A 29 26.87 -15.33 77.04
C THR A 29 25.41 -15.51 76.60
N VAL A 30 24.61 -16.32 77.30
CA VAL A 30 23.17 -16.46 77.02
C VAL A 30 22.45 -15.13 77.22
N LYS A 31 22.83 -14.36 78.24
CA LYS A 31 22.27 -13.04 78.52
C LYS A 31 22.61 -12.04 77.41
N GLU A 32 23.86 -11.97 76.98
CA GLU A 32 24.27 -11.10 75.87
C GLU A 32 23.50 -11.43 74.59
N TYR A 33 23.32 -12.71 74.27
CA TYR A 33 22.50 -13.14 73.12
C TYR A 33 21.01 -12.81 73.32
N SER A 34 20.47 -13.02 74.52
CA SER A 34 19.07 -12.72 74.84
C SER A 34 18.78 -11.23 74.75
N ASP A 35 19.63 -10.38 75.33
CA ASP A 35 19.47 -8.92 75.29
C ASP A 35 19.59 -8.37 73.88
N LEU A 36 20.39 -9.04 73.04
CA LEU A 36 20.59 -8.66 71.65
C LEU A 36 19.42 -9.07 70.75
N LEU A 37 18.88 -10.27 70.94
CA LEU A 37 17.91 -10.90 70.03
C LEU A 37 16.46 -10.84 70.53
N LEU A 38 16.27 -10.65 71.83
CA LEU A 38 14.98 -10.61 72.52
C LEU A 38 14.92 -9.40 73.48
N PRO A 39 15.18 -8.17 73.00
CA PRO A 39 15.30 -6.99 73.86
C PRO A 39 14.03 -6.69 74.67
N ASP A 40 12.87 -7.13 74.17
CA ASP A 40 11.56 -6.89 74.78
C ASP A 40 11.11 -8.02 75.73
N ASN A 41 12.01 -8.95 76.10
CA ASN A 41 11.70 -10.04 77.00
C ASN A 41 12.41 -9.88 78.37
N PRO A 42 11.86 -9.03 79.28
CA PRO A 42 12.46 -8.78 80.59
C PRO A 42 12.44 -10.02 81.50
N GLU A 43 11.60 -11.01 81.19
CA GLU A 43 11.49 -12.26 81.96
C GLU A 43 12.78 -13.08 81.86
N PHE A 44 13.42 -13.12 80.69
CA PHE A 44 14.70 -13.83 80.53
C PHE A 44 15.85 -13.13 81.25
N ALA A 45 15.92 -11.79 81.19
CA ALA A 45 16.93 -11.03 81.93
C ALA A 45 16.87 -11.33 83.44
N GLY A 46 15.66 -11.31 84.01
CA GLY A 46 15.47 -11.65 85.43
C GLY A 46 15.84 -13.09 85.79
N LYS A 47 15.49 -14.07 84.93
CA LYS A 47 15.86 -15.48 85.13
C LYS A 47 17.37 -15.73 85.01
N LEU A 48 18.04 -15.05 84.08
CA LEU A 48 19.49 -15.16 83.88
C LEU A 48 20.26 -14.50 85.02
N ASP A 49 19.80 -13.36 85.53
CA ASP A 49 20.40 -12.72 86.71
C ASP A 49 20.25 -13.58 87.97
N ALA A 50 19.10 -14.25 88.13
CA ALA A 50 18.90 -15.24 89.19
C ALA A 50 19.85 -16.45 89.02
N ALA A 51 20.04 -16.92 87.78
CA ALA A 51 20.97 -18.01 87.47
C ALA A 51 22.42 -17.69 87.76
N ARG A 52 22.86 -16.50 87.38
CA ARG A 52 24.21 -16.02 87.68
C ARG A 52 24.47 -16.02 89.19
N LYS A 53 23.59 -15.39 89.97
CA LYS A 53 23.71 -15.34 91.44
C LYS A 53 23.74 -16.73 92.07
N GLN A 54 22.97 -17.67 91.51
CA GLN A 54 22.94 -19.02 92.03
C GLN A 54 24.24 -19.77 91.72
N PHE A 55 24.77 -19.68 90.50
CA PHE A 55 26.06 -20.29 90.15
C PHE A 55 27.22 -19.72 90.98
N GLU A 56 27.20 -18.42 91.30
CA GLU A 56 28.17 -17.79 92.22
C GLU A 56 28.14 -18.44 93.61
N GLN A 57 26.97 -18.88 94.07
CA GLN A 57 26.74 -19.46 95.40
C GLN A 57 26.87 -20.99 95.45
N PHE A 58 27.20 -21.67 94.34
CA PHE A 58 27.28 -23.14 94.33
C PHE A 58 28.31 -23.66 95.32
N SER A 59 27.93 -24.64 96.14
CA SER A 59 28.86 -25.31 97.03
C SER A 59 29.86 -26.17 96.23
N PRO A 60 31.06 -26.47 96.78
CA PRO A 60 32.01 -27.37 96.12
C PRO A 60 31.41 -28.74 95.79
N GLN A 61 30.47 -29.25 96.61
CA GLN A 61 29.76 -30.51 96.35
C GLN A 61 28.89 -30.42 95.10
N GLN A 62 28.14 -29.33 94.93
CA GLN A 62 27.31 -29.11 93.74
C GLN A 62 28.19 -29.01 92.49
N LEU A 63 29.29 -28.24 92.56
CA LEU A 63 30.25 -28.15 91.46
C LEU A 63 30.86 -29.51 91.11
N ASN A 64 31.11 -30.36 92.10
CA ASN A 64 31.64 -31.71 91.90
C ASN A 64 30.67 -32.58 91.08
N THR A 65 29.37 -32.49 91.36
CA THR A 65 28.30 -33.15 90.57
C THR A 65 28.26 -32.65 89.14
N PHE A 66 28.38 -31.32 88.94
CA PHE A 66 28.43 -30.75 87.59
C PHE A 66 29.70 -31.16 86.84
N ARG A 67 30.85 -31.22 87.51
CA ARG A 67 32.15 -31.58 86.91
C ARG A 67 32.22 -33.03 86.45
N ALA A 68 31.49 -33.93 87.11
CA ALA A 68 31.40 -35.34 86.73
C ALA A 68 30.79 -35.55 85.32
N THR A 69 30.09 -34.54 84.80
CA THR A 69 29.37 -34.61 83.51
C THR A 69 29.74 -33.50 82.54
N LEU A 70 30.16 -32.34 83.04
CA LEU A 70 30.59 -31.21 82.22
C LEU A 70 32.12 -31.14 82.14
N ASN A 71 32.63 -30.96 80.93
CA ASN A 71 34.04 -30.71 80.68
C ASN A 71 34.29 -29.20 80.50
N PRO A 72 34.97 -28.52 81.44
CA PRO A 72 35.27 -27.09 81.35
C PRO A 72 36.05 -26.70 80.08
N ALA A 73 36.92 -27.58 79.57
CA ALA A 73 37.70 -27.32 78.37
C ALA A 73 36.82 -27.30 77.11
N GLU A 74 35.85 -28.21 77.03
CA GLU A 74 34.90 -28.28 75.91
C GLU A 74 33.91 -27.12 75.96
N MET A 75 33.44 -26.75 77.17
CA MET A 75 32.64 -25.55 77.38
C MET A 75 33.40 -24.29 76.95
N ASN A 76 34.67 -24.18 77.31
CA ASN A 76 35.52 -23.03 76.95
C ASN A 76 35.71 -22.89 75.44
N ALA A 77 35.96 -23.98 74.72
CA ALA A 77 36.09 -23.94 73.26
C ALA A 77 34.79 -23.43 72.60
N ARG A 78 33.65 -23.98 73.01
CA ARG A 78 32.33 -23.60 72.48
C ARG A 78 31.94 -22.16 72.81
N PHE A 79 32.24 -21.66 74.01
CA PHE A 79 31.94 -20.28 74.40
C PHE A 79 32.89 -19.27 73.78
N GLY A 80 34.17 -19.61 73.64
CA GLY A 80 35.14 -18.78 72.93
C GLY A 80 34.71 -18.53 71.49
N GLU A 81 34.28 -19.58 70.78
CA GLU A 81 33.72 -19.47 69.43
C GLU A 81 32.43 -18.65 69.41
N ALA A 82 31.52 -18.88 70.35
CA ALA A 82 30.24 -18.16 70.39
C ALA A 82 30.39 -16.66 70.68
N ARG A 83 31.37 -16.28 71.51
CA ARG A 83 31.71 -14.88 71.80
C ARG A 83 32.44 -14.22 70.65
N ALA A 84 33.40 -14.91 70.03
CA ALA A 84 34.09 -14.40 68.84
C ALA A 84 33.08 -14.11 67.71
N ALA A 85 32.09 -14.97 67.54
CA ALA A 85 30.98 -14.71 66.62
C ALA A 85 30.17 -13.47 67.05
N LEU A 86 29.77 -13.36 68.31
CA LEU A 86 28.97 -12.22 68.78
C LEU A 86 29.71 -10.88 68.64
N GLU A 87 31.01 -10.84 68.99
CA GLU A 87 31.82 -9.63 68.91
C GLU A 87 32.04 -9.18 67.46
N GLN A 88 32.05 -10.13 66.51
CA GLN A 88 32.08 -9.80 65.08
C GLN A 88 30.77 -9.14 64.60
N TYR A 89 29.61 -9.51 65.16
CA TYR A 89 28.30 -8.97 64.74
C TYR A 89 27.84 -7.76 65.57
N ARG A 90 28.39 -7.55 66.76
CA ARG A 90 28.04 -6.43 67.64
C ARG A 90 28.12 -5.05 66.94
N PRO A 91 29.19 -4.70 66.20
CA PRO A 91 29.28 -3.40 65.52
C PRO A 91 28.23 -3.23 64.42
N ALA A 92 27.94 -4.29 63.66
CA ALA A 92 26.94 -4.28 62.59
C ALA A 92 25.52 -4.08 63.14
N LEU A 93 25.21 -4.72 64.27
CA LEU A 93 23.92 -4.56 64.95
C LEU A 93 23.75 -3.17 65.56
N GLU A 94 24.82 -2.58 66.09
CA GLU A 94 24.82 -1.21 66.62
C GLU A 94 24.71 -0.16 65.50
N SER A 95 25.39 -0.35 64.36
CA SER A 95 25.29 0.57 63.22
C SER A 95 23.90 0.55 62.59
N ILE A 96 23.25 -0.61 62.50
CA ILE A 96 21.90 -0.72 61.95
C ILE A 96 20.86 -0.03 62.86
N ARG A 97 21.03 -0.09 64.19
CA ARG A 97 20.22 0.71 65.15
C ARG A 97 20.36 2.21 64.91
N GLN A 98 21.51 2.68 64.45
CA GLN A 98 21.74 4.09 64.12
C GLN A 98 21.22 4.47 62.71
N GLU A 99 21.41 3.60 61.72
CA GLU A 99 21.03 3.86 60.32
C GLU A 99 19.51 3.90 60.11
N LYS A 100 18.74 3.11 60.89
CA LYS A 100 17.26 3.18 60.89
C LYS A 100 16.71 4.54 61.35
N ARG A 101 17.47 5.32 62.13
CA ARG A 101 17.08 6.69 62.48
C ARG A 101 17.26 7.68 61.31
N GLN A 102 18.01 7.30 60.27
CA GLN A 102 18.38 8.19 59.17
C GLN A 102 17.70 7.89 57.83
N ARG A 103 17.28 6.64 57.58
CA ARG A 103 16.71 6.20 56.29
C ARG A 103 15.27 6.68 55.98
N SER A 104 14.63 7.49 56.84
CA SER A 104 13.27 8.03 56.58
C SER A 104 13.22 9.23 55.61
N LYS A 105 14.31 9.57 54.89
CA LYS A 105 14.41 10.87 54.19
C LYS A 105 14.81 10.87 52.72
N LEU A 106 15.09 9.74 52.08
CA LEU A 106 15.61 9.77 50.70
C LEU A 106 15.09 8.61 49.88
N GLN A 107 14.10 8.90 49.02
CA GLN A 107 13.96 8.26 47.70
C GLN A 107 12.95 9.06 46.86
N GLN A 108 13.46 9.79 45.87
CA GLN A 108 12.73 10.17 44.66
C GLN A 108 13.61 9.79 43.45
N PRO A 109 13.08 9.10 42.43
CA PRO A 109 13.86 8.72 41.26
C PRO A 109 13.76 9.77 40.15
N GLY A 110 14.91 10.08 39.55
CA GLY A 110 15.07 10.99 38.42
C GLY A 110 15.00 10.29 37.06
N GLY A 111 14.52 11.04 36.07
CA GLY A 111 14.02 10.57 34.79
C GLY A 111 15.06 10.04 33.80
N MET A 112 14.72 8.90 33.23
CA MET A 112 15.04 8.47 31.87
C MET A 112 13.88 7.62 31.37
N LEU A 113 13.62 7.67 30.06
CA LEU A 113 12.62 6.91 29.28
C LEU A 113 11.71 6.03 30.15
N GLN A 114 10.54 6.56 30.47
CA GLN A 114 9.53 5.84 31.24
C GLN A 114 9.07 4.62 30.43
N ILE A 115 9.72 3.49 30.69
CA ILE A 115 8.98 2.23 30.71
C ILE A 115 8.02 2.44 31.87
N GLU A 116 6.71 2.58 31.60
CA GLU A 116 5.66 2.61 32.62
C GLU A 116 5.52 1.22 33.28
N SER A 117 6.63 0.66 33.76
CA SER A 117 6.61 -0.44 34.70
C SER A 117 6.78 0.21 36.07
N ALA A 118 5.86 -0.07 36.99
CA ALA A 118 5.81 0.50 38.33
C ALA A 118 7.00 0.11 39.24
N GLY A 119 8.12 -0.30 38.64
CA GLY A 119 9.21 -0.99 39.30
C GLY A 119 8.82 -2.42 39.65
N LEU A 120 9.83 -3.24 39.92
CA LEU A 120 9.59 -4.53 40.55
C LEU A 120 9.13 -4.27 42.00
N PRO A 121 8.13 -5.02 42.50
CA PRO A 121 7.68 -4.87 43.88
C PRO A 121 8.85 -5.08 44.83
N ASP A 122 8.91 -4.18 45.81
CA ASP A 122 9.87 -4.27 46.90
C ASP A 122 9.56 -5.47 47.77
N ARG A 123 10.61 -6.01 48.37
CA ARG A 123 10.50 -7.05 49.36
C ARG A 123 10.02 -6.44 50.67
N GLU A 124 8.91 -6.92 51.22
CA GLU A 124 8.46 -6.50 52.55
C GLU A 124 9.53 -6.81 53.63
N GLY A 125 9.93 -5.78 54.37
CA GLY A 125 11.06 -5.82 55.31
C GLY A 125 10.75 -6.65 56.57
N PRO A 126 11.70 -7.47 57.07
CA PRO A 126 11.53 -8.31 58.25
C PRO A 126 11.20 -7.52 59.54
N ASP A 127 10.80 -8.25 60.59
CA ASP A 127 10.77 -7.71 61.96
C ASP A 127 12.08 -6.95 62.23
N PRO A 128 12.03 -5.71 62.77
CA PRO A 128 13.20 -4.88 63.02
C PRO A 128 14.45 -5.58 63.57
N VAL A 129 14.27 -6.61 64.41
CA VAL A 129 15.37 -7.43 64.96
C VAL A 129 15.97 -8.36 63.91
N CYS A 130 15.13 -9.09 63.17
CA CYS A 130 15.58 -9.97 62.09
C CYS A 130 16.24 -9.15 60.98
N ASP A 131 15.66 -8.01 60.61
CA ASP A 131 16.23 -7.08 59.62
C ASP A 131 17.61 -6.55 60.02
N ALA A 132 17.88 -6.38 61.31
CA ALA A 132 19.20 -5.99 61.78
C ALA A 132 20.23 -7.12 61.77
N LEU A 133 19.80 -8.38 61.91
CA LEU A 133 20.69 -9.55 61.91
C LEU A 133 21.01 -10.05 60.50
N VAL A 134 20.04 -9.87 59.61
CA VAL A 134 19.96 -10.49 58.29
C VAL A 134 20.28 -9.44 57.22
N GLY A 135 19.87 -8.19 57.44
CA GLY A 135 19.95 -7.12 56.45
C GLY A 135 19.31 -7.56 55.13
N SER A 136 20.07 -7.44 54.04
CA SER A 136 19.69 -7.93 52.72
C SER A 136 20.14 -9.37 52.42
N GLY A 137 20.76 -10.08 53.37
CA GLY A 137 21.40 -11.38 53.17
C GLY A 137 20.86 -12.46 54.13
N ARG A 138 21.45 -13.65 54.20
CA ARG A 138 21.07 -14.66 55.20
C ARG A 138 21.76 -14.39 56.54
N ILE A 139 21.25 -14.99 57.63
CA ILE A 139 22.02 -15.02 58.88
C ILE A 139 23.34 -15.72 58.60
N SER A 140 24.43 -15.13 59.09
CA SER A 140 25.73 -15.75 58.95
C SER A 140 25.77 -17.11 59.61
N PHE A 141 26.35 -18.09 58.92
CA PHE A 141 26.57 -19.43 59.43
C PHE A 141 27.23 -19.41 60.82
N ALA A 142 28.20 -18.52 61.04
CA ALA A 142 28.90 -18.38 62.31
C ALA A 142 27.98 -18.01 63.49
N LEU A 143 26.99 -17.14 63.27
CA LEU A 143 26.05 -16.72 64.32
C LEU A 143 25.05 -17.85 64.64
N ASN A 144 24.60 -18.60 63.64
CA ASN A 144 23.72 -19.74 63.84
C ASN A 144 24.44 -20.88 64.58
N THR A 145 25.68 -21.19 64.20
CA THR A 145 26.53 -22.18 64.89
C THR A 145 26.81 -21.78 66.34
N ALA A 146 27.05 -20.49 66.61
CA ALA A 146 27.24 -19.98 67.96
C ALA A 146 25.99 -20.15 68.84
N ALA A 147 24.80 -19.85 68.31
CA ALA A 147 23.55 -20.06 69.02
C ALA A 147 23.25 -21.55 69.28
N ASP A 148 23.55 -22.43 68.33
CA ASP A 148 23.48 -23.89 68.51
C ASP A 148 24.45 -24.35 69.62
N ALA A 149 25.68 -23.83 69.65
CA ALA A 149 26.67 -24.16 70.68
C ALA A 149 26.21 -23.75 72.08
N ILE A 150 25.64 -22.55 72.23
CA ILE A 150 25.06 -22.06 73.48
C ILE A 150 23.87 -22.92 73.91
N PHE A 151 22.96 -23.26 72.98
CA PHE A 151 21.83 -24.14 73.25
C PHE A 151 22.27 -25.52 73.74
N ILE A 152 23.23 -26.15 73.06
CA ILE A 152 23.74 -27.48 73.45
C ILE A 152 24.41 -27.41 74.82
N ALA A 153 25.17 -26.35 75.11
CA ALA A 153 25.79 -26.16 76.41
C ALA A 153 24.74 -25.98 77.52
N ALA A 154 23.73 -25.13 77.32
CA ALA A 154 22.63 -24.94 78.26
C ALA A 154 21.80 -26.22 78.46
N ALA A 155 21.56 -26.99 77.39
CA ALA A 155 20.91 -28.30 77.44
C ALA A 155 21.73 -29.31 78.27
N GLY A 156 23.05 -29.30 78.11
CA GLY A 156 23.97 -30.11 78.90
C GLY A 156 23.91 -29.76 80.39
N VAL A 157 23.97 -28.48 80.74
CA VAL A 157 23.86 -28.01 82.14
C VAL A 157 22.50 -28.40 82.73
N ARG A 158 21.40 -28.27 81.98
CA ARG A 158 20.05 -28.71 82.39
C ARG A 158 19.95 -30.21 82.60
N ALA A 159 20.52 -31.02 81.70
CA ALA A 159 20.50 -32.47 81.81
C ALA A 159 21.25 -32.96 83.06
N VAL A 160 22.29 -32.23 83.48
CA VAL A 160 23.04 -32.53 84.71
C VAL A 160 22.29 -32.05 85.95
N ALA A 161 21.77 -30.82 85.93
CA ALA A 161 20.98 -30.26 87.02
C ALA A 161 19.74 -31.12 87.33
N SER A 162 19.01 -31.56 86.30
CA SER A 162 17.84 -32.43 86.45
C SER A 162 18.17 -33.79 87.07
N ARG A 163 19.35 -34.37 86.79
CA ARG A 163 19.82 -35.58 87.48
C ARG A 163 20.12 -35.33 88.95
N GLY A 164 20.70 -34.17 89.26
CA GLY A 164 20.96 -33.74 90.65
C GLY A 164 19.68 -33.45 91.43
N CYS A 165 18.66 -32.85 90.82
CA CYS A 165 17.38 -32.59 91.50
C CYS A 165 16.53 -33.85 91.70
N ASN A 166 16.65 -34.85 90.82
CA ASN A 166 15.92 -36.12 90.93
C ASN A 166 16.57 -37.10 91.94
N GLN A 167 17.82 -36.88 92.33
CA GLN A 167 18.40 -37.55 93.49
C GLN A 167 17.97 -36.82 94.76
N VAL A 168 16.92 -37.32 95.41
CA VAL A 168 16.60 -36.93 96.79
C VAL A 168 17.76 -37.39 97.67
N LEU A 169 18.74 -36.52 97.87
CA LEU A 169 19.85 -36.77 98.77
C LEU A 169 19.32 -36.64 100.20
N VAL A 170 18.74 -37.72 100.74
CA VAL A 170 18.46 -37.86 102.19
C VAL A 170 19.80 -38.16 102.87
N ALA A 171 20.69 -37.17 102.92
CA ALA A 171 21.93 -37.25 103.67
C ALA A 171 21.94 -36.12 104.70
N LEU A 172 21.71 -36.50 105.96
CA LEU A 172 21.88 -35.69 107.18
C LEU A 172 20.93 -34.48 107.32
N GLY A 173 19.67 -34.74 107.69
CA GLY A 173 18.97 -33.94 108.71
C GLY A 173 18.47 -32.52 108.37
N GLU A 174 18.77 -31.93 107.21
CA GLU A 174 18.12 -30.71 106.73
C GLU A 174 17.68 -30.87 105.28
N GLY A 175 16.37 -30.97 105.06
CA GLY A 175 15.75 -31.05 103.73
C GLY A 175 15.80 -29.72 103.01
N GLY A 176 16.96 -29.37 102.45
CA GLY A 176 17.10 -28.25 101.53
C GLY A 176 16.38 -28.54 100.22
N ASN A 177 15.49 -27.64 99.80
CA ASN A 177 14.70 -27.76 98.59
C ASN A 177 15.60 -27.65 97.33
N THR A 178 16.05 -28.79 96.80
CA THR A 178 16.84 -28.89 95.56
C THR A 178 16.06 -28.45 94.31
N SER A 179 14.76 -28.13 94.41
CA SER A 179 13.95 -27.67 93.28
C SER A 179 14.36 -26.27 92.78
N SER A 180 14.92 -25.42 93.64
CA SER A 180 15.38 -24.07 93.28
C SER A 180 16.53 -24.08 92.26
N LEU A 181 17.40 -25.09 92.30
CA LEU A 181 18.48 -25.31 91.31
C LEU A 181 17.94 -25.66 89.92
N CYS A 182 16.89 -26.47 89.86
CA CYS A 182 16.30 -26.86 88.60
C CYS A 182 15.50 -25.75 87.92
N ILE A 183 14.76 -24.94 88.69
CA ILE A 183 13.98 -23.82 88.15
C ILE A 183 14.88 -22.79 87.43
N ILE A 184 16.09 -22.60 87.95
CA ILE A 184 17.00 -21.55 87.51
C ILE A 184 17.86 -22.00 86.31
N VAL A 185 18.35 -23.25 86.32
CA VAL A 185 19.02 -23.83 85.13
C VAL A 185 18.05 -23.97 83.95
N ASP A 186 16.78 -24.22 84.24
CA ASP A 186 15.70 -24.15 83.26
C ASP A 186 15.59 -22.75 82.64
N GLY A 187 15.76 -21.69 83.44
CA GLY A 187 15.80 -20.30 82.94
C GLY A 187 16.87 -20.05 81.88
N VAL A 188 18.09 -20.54 82.10
CA VAL A 188 19.21 -20.46 81.14
C VAL A 188 18.92 -21.25 79.87
N TYR A 189 18.39 -22.46 80.03
CA TYR A 189 18.00 -23.31 78.90
C TYR A 189 16.88 -22.70 78.06
N TYR A 190 15.82 -22.18 78.70
CA TYR A 190 14.71 -21.55 77.99
C TYR A 190 15.12 -20.28 77.25
N ALA A 191 16.00 -19.46 77.84
CA ALA A 191 16.58 -18.31 77.15
C ALA A 191 17.41 -18.74 75.93
N ALA A 192 18.24 -19.78 76.05
CA ALA A 192 19.01 -20.33 74.93
C ALA A 192 18.12 -20.93 73.82
N VAL A 193 17.02 -21.61 74.17
CA VAL A 193 15.99 -22.08 73.21
C VAL A 193 15.35 -20.91 72.48
N ALA A 194 14.97 -19.86 73.20
CA ALA A 194 14.31 -18.69 72.62
C ALA A 194 15.25 -17.94 71.66
N VAL A 195 16.52 -17.77 72.01
CA VAL A 195 17.57 -17.21 71.15
C VAL A 195 17.71 -18.01 69.85
N ARG A 196 17.86 -19.33 69.97
CA ARG A 196 17.98 -20.24 68.82
C ARG A 196 16.74 -20.18 67.93
N ALA A 197 15.55 -20.28 68.53
CA ALA A 197 14.29 -20.20 67.81
C ALA A 197 14.11 -18.86 67.09
N LYS A 198 14.54 -17.74 67.70
CA LYS A 198 14.51 -16.42 67.07
C LYS A 198 15.41 -16.36 65.85
N LEU A 199 16.65 -16.87 65.93
CA LEU A 199 17.58 -16.90 64.79
C LEU A 199 17.07 -17.80 63.66
N THR A 200 16.65 -19.03 63.97
CA THR A 200 16.06 -19.92 62.95
C THR A 200 14.80 -19.31 62.33
N GLY A 201 13.98 -18.63 63.14
CA GLY A 201 12.81 -17.89 62.68
C GLY A 201 13.17 -16.77 61.72
N CYS A 202 14.21 -15.99 62.02
CA CYS A 202 14.69 -14.91 61.16
C CYS A 202 15.26 -15.43 59.82
N ASP A 203 15.97 -16.57 59.79
CA ASP A 203 16.49 -17.15 58.54
C ASP A 203 15.37 -17.77 57.67
N SER A 204 14.40 -18.42 58.32
CA SER A 204 13.20 -18.94 57.67
C SER A 204 12.33 -17.83 57.10
N ASP A 205 12.11 -16.75 57.86
CA ASP A 205 11.39 -15.54 57.44
C ASP A 205 12.11 -14.85 56.27
N TYR A 206 13.45 -14.78 56.32
CA TYR A 206 14.23 -14.26 55.20
C TYR A 206 14.03 -15.09 53.93
N THR A 207 14.12 -16.40 54.04
CA THR A 207 13.96 -17.29 52.89
C THR A 207 12.54 -17.21 52.32
N GLY A 208 11.52 -17.26 53.18
CA GLY A 208 10.12 -17.12 52.80
C GLY A 208 9.86 -15.83 52.03
N ARG A 209 10.25 -14.69 52.58
CA ARG A 209 10.08 -13.39 51.91
C ARG A 209 10.87 -13.23 50.63
N THR A 210 12.06 -13.84 50.55
CA THR A 210 12.84 -13.85 49.30
C THR A 210 12.07 -14.60 48.21
N VAL A 211 11.50 -15.74 48.57
CA VAL A 211 10.67 -16.56 47.67
C VAL A 211 9.40 -15.81 47.29
N ASP A 212 8.68 -15.22 48.24
CA ASP A 212 7.45 -14.47 48.00
C ASP A 212 7.70 -13.23 47.13
N ALA A 213 8.77 -12.48 47.41
CA ALA A 213 9.17 -11.35 46.57
C ALA A 213 9.52 -11.80 45.16
N ASN A 214 10.20 -12.94 44.99
CA ASN A 214 10.48 -13.48 43.66
C ASN A 214 9.21 -13.90 42.92
N PHE A 215 8.24 -14.52 43.59
CA PHE A 215 6.94 -14.84 43.00
C PHE A 215 6.15 -13.59 42.62
N SER A 216 6.15 -12.57 43.49
CA SER A 216 5.51 -11.29 43.22
C SER A 216 6.15 -10.58 42.01
N ARG A 217 7.48 -10.55 41.94
CA ARG A 217 8.23 -10.01 40.80
C ARG A 217 7.95 -10.78 39.51
N LEU A 218 7.88 -12.11 39.57
CA LEU A 218 7.53 -12.93 38.42
C LEU A 218 6.11 -12.63 37.95
N GLY A 219 5.16 -12.46 38.87
CA GLY A 219 3.80 -12.02 38.57
C GLY A 219 3.77 -10.66 37.86
N HIS A 220 4.51 -9.67 38.38
CA HIS A 220 4.66 -8.36 37.73
C HIS A 220 5.26 -8.47 36.33
N ILE A 221 6.33 -9.25 36.13
CA ILE A 221 6.92 -9.46 34.80
C ILE A 221 5.91 -10.09 33.84
N HIS A 222 5.11 -11.06 34.31
CA HIS A 222 4.07 -11.67 33.48
C HIS A 222 2.99 -10.66 33.07
N THR A 223 2.51 -9.84 34.00
CA THR A 223 1.53 -8.79 33.71
C THR A 223 2.10 -7.74 32.74
N ASP A 224 3.34 -7.29 32.94
CA ASP A 224 4.00 -6.33 32.05
C ASP A 224 4.17 -6.91 30.64
N LEU A 225 4.54 -8.19 30.54
CA LEU A 225 4.65 -8.88 29.25
C LEU A 225 3.27 -9.05 28.58
N GLU A 226 2.24 -9.42 29.32
CA GLU A 226 0.86 -9.53 28.81
C GLU A 226 0.39 -8.19 28.26
N ASN A 227 0.62 -7.10 29.00
CA ASN A 227 0.30 -5.74 28.57
C ASN A 227 1.09 -5.33 27.32
N SER A 228 2.39 -5.66 27.27
CA SER A 228 3.23 -5.40 26.09
C SER A 228 2.70 -6.14 24.85
N VAL A 229 2.34 -7.42 25.00
CA VAL A 229 1.78 -8.23 23.90
C VAL A 229 0.41 -7.69 23.46
N ALA A 230 -0.43 -7.24 24.39
CA ALA A 230 -1.71 -6.61 24.06
C ALA A 230 -1.53 -5.30 23.29
N ASN A 231 -0.55 -4.48 23.68
CA ASN A 231 -0.18 -3.26 22.97
C ASN A 231 0.34 -3.57 21.55
N ASP A 232 1.25 -4.54 21.41
CA ASP A 232 1.78 -4.97 20.12
C ASP A 232 0.68 -5.48 19.17
N ASN A 233 -0.26 -6.27 19.70
CA ASN A 233 -1.42 -6.75 18.93
C ASN A 233 -2.36 -5.60 18.50
N THR A 234 -2.54 -4.59 19.36
CA THR A 234 -3.32 -3.40 19.05
C THR A 234 -2.64 -2.59 17.93
N ASN A 235 -1.33 -2.36 18.04
CA ASN A 235 -0.53 -1.66 17.05
C ASN A 235 -0.53 -2.41 15.70
N LYS A 236 -0.33 -3.73 15.71
CA LYS A 236 -0.41 -4.57 14.52
C LYS A 236 -1.77 -4.44 13.82
N THR A 237 -2.86 -4.47 14.58
CA THR A 237 -4.21 -4.32 14.05
C THR A 237 -4.43 -2.94 13.42
N ALA A 238 -3.96 -1.88 14.09
CA ALA A 238 -4.05 -0.51 13.55
C ALA A 238 -3.28 -0.35 12.24
N ILE A 239 -2.07 -0.91 12.15
CA ILE A 239 -1.26 -0.90 10.92
C ILE A 239 -2.00 -1.61 9.78
N ILE A 240 -2.49 -2.84 10.01
CA ILE A 240 -3.24 -3.60 9.01
C ILE A 240 -4.47 -2.84 8.52
N ASN A 241 -5.22 -2.21 9.42
CA ASN A 241 -6.41 -1.43 9.06
C ASN A 241 -6.06 -0.20 8.21
N ASN A 242 -4.99 0.51 8.57
CA ASN A 242 -4.51 1.66 7.79
C ASN A 242 -4.04 1.24 6.39
N ASP A 243 -3.29 0.15 6.28
CA ASP A 243 -2.82 -0.37 4.99
C ASP A 243 -3.98 -0.82 4.09
N ASN A 244 -4.98 -1.47 4.66
CA ASN A 244 -6.20 -1.85 3.94
C ASN A 244 -7.01 -0.63 3.46
N ALA A 245 -7.13 0.40 4.30
CA ALA A 245 -7.80 1.65 3.93
C ALA A 245 -7.06 2.35 2.77
N ASN A 246 -5.74 2.47 2.87
CA ASN A 246 -4.89 3.05 1.82
C ASN A 246 -5.01 2.27 0.50
N THR A 247 -4.96 0.93 0.57
CA THR A 247 -5.11 0.05 -0.61
C THR A 247 -6.47 0.26 -1.29
N THR A 248 -7.53 0.40 -0.50
CA THR A 248 -8.88 0.67 -1.01
C THR A 248 -8.95 2.02 -1.72
N THR A 249 -8.38 3.07 -1.13
CA THR A 249 -8.32 4.42 -1.72
C THR A 249 -7.54 4.43 -3.04
N ILE A 250 -6.36 3.82 -3.07
CA ILE A 250 -5.52 3.74 -4.27
C ILE A 250 -6.27 3.00 -5.40
N THR A 251 -6.83 1.83 -5.09
CA THR A 251 -7.60 1.03 -6.07
C THR A 251 -8.82 1.80 -6.59
N GLY A 252 -9.51 2.55 -5.73
CA GLY A 252 -10.63 3.41 -6.12
C GLY A 252 -10.20 4.50 -7.11
N ASN A 253 -9.12 5.21 -6.79
CA ASN A 253 -8.57 6.26 -7.65
C ASN A 253 -8.11 5.72 -9.02
N ASP A 254 -7.41 4.59 -9.04
CA ASP A 254 -6.95 3.96 -10.28
C ASP A 254 -8.12 3.54 -11.17
N ASN A 255 -9.18 2.98 -10.60
CA ASN A 255 -10.39 2.63 -11.34
C ASN A 255 -11.11 3.87 -11.89
N SER A 256 -11.23 4.95 -11.09
CA SER A 256 -11.81 6.21 -11.57
C SER A 256 -11.01 6.81 -12.73
N ASN A 257 -9.68 6.82 -12.62
CA ASN A 257 -8.79 7.30 -13.68
C ASN A 257 -8.93 6.46 -14.96
N LYS A 258 -8.95 5.13 -14.83
CA LYS A 258 -9.15 4.20 -15.95
C LYS A 258 -10.48 4.46 -16.66
N THR A 259 -11.57 4.63 -15.91
CA THR A 259 -12.87 4.96 -16.49
C THR A 259 -12.84 6.30 -17.22
N ALA A 260 -12.23 7.34 -16.64
CA ALA A 260 -12.13 8.66 -17.26
C ALA A 260 -11.37 8.62 -18.59
N ILE A 261 -10.25 7.89 -18.66
CA ILE A 261 -9.47 7.71 -19.89
C ILE A 261 -10.32 7.02 -20.97
N VAL A 262 -10.96 5.88 -20.63
CA VAL A 262 -11.80 5.14 -21.59
C VAL A 262 -12.96 5.99 -22.10
N THR A 263 -13.61 6.77 -21.23
CA THR A 263 -14.69 7.68 -21.64
C THR A 263 -14.19 8.77 -22.59
N ASN A 264 -13.02 9.36 -22.31
CA ASN A 264 -12.41 10.38 -23.17
C ASN A 264 -12.03 9.78 -24.54
N ASP A 265 -11.38 8.63 -24.56
CA ASP A 265 -10.98 7.95 -25.80
C ASP A 265 -12.18 7.57 -26.67
N ASN A 266 -13.26 7.08 -26.06
CA ASN A 266 -14.50 6.78 -26.77
C ASN A 266 -15.13 8.06 -27.35
N THR A 267 -15.16 9.15 -26.58
CA THR A 267 -15.67 10.46 -27.04
C THR A 267 -14.87 10.98 -28.24
N ASN A 268 -13.54 10.92 -28.15
CA ASN A 268 -12.65 11.33 -29.22
C ASN A 268 -12.84 10.45 -30.47
N THR A 269 -12.96 9.14 -30.30
CA THR A 269 -13.21 8.19 -31.39
C THR A 269 -14.53 8.50 -32.09
N THR A 270 -15.61 8.75 -31.34
CA THR A 270 -16.92 9.14 -31.90
C THR A 270 -16.81 10.45 -32.70
N ASN A 271 -16.12 11.45 -32.17
CA ASN A 271 -15.93 12.74 -32.85
C ASN A 271 -15.14 12.60 -34.16
N ILE A 272 -14.06 11.80 -34.16
CA ILE A 272 -13.26 11.54 -35.37
C ILE A 272 -14.10 10.84 -36.44
N ILE A 273 -14.90 9.84 -36.06
CA ILE A 273 -15.80 9.13 -36.98
C ILE A 273 -16.85 10.08 -37.56
N ALA A 274 -17.48 10.91 -36.72
CA ALA A 274 -18.47 11.88 -37.16
C ALA A 274 -17.88 12.89 -38.17
N ASN A 275 -16.71 13.45 -37.88
CA ASN A 275 -16.02 14.38 -38.77
C ASN A 275 -15.61 13.70 -40.09
N SER A 276 -15.11 12.47 -40.03
CA SER A 276 -14.73 11.71 -41.23
C SER A 276 -15.93 11.43 -42.13
N ASN A 277 -17.08 11.12 -41.54
CA ASN A 277 -18.32 10.90 -42.28
C ASN A 277 -18.86 12.20 -42.90
N ALA A 278 -18.78 13.33 -42.18
CA ALA A 278 -19.15 14.64 -42.72
C ALA A 278 -18.28 14.99 -43.93
N ASN A 279 -16.95 14.90 -43.80
CA ASN A 279 -16.00 15.14 -44.88
C ASN A 279 -16.26 14.22 -46.09
N LYS A 280 -16.56 12.94 -45.85
CA LYS A 280 -16.94 12.00 -46.91
C LYS A 280 -18.22 12.45 -47.64
N GLY A 281 -19.21 12.94 -46.90
CA GLY A 281 -20.43 13.52 -47.45
C GLY A 281 -20.15 14.71 -48.37
N ASP A 282 -19.32 15.66 -47.91
CA ASP A 282 -18.95 16.85 -48.68
C ASP A 282 -18.23 16.50 -49.99
N VAL A 283 -17.31 15.54 -49.95
CA VAL A 283 -16.61 15.05 -51.15
C VAL A 283 -17.59 14.45 -52.16
N ILE A 284 -18.55 13.64 -51.71
CA ILE A 284 -19.57 13.04 -52.58
C ILE A 284 -20.46 14.12 -53.20
N ILE A 285 -20.92 15.10 -52.41
CA ILE A 285 -21.75 16.20 -52.89
C ILE A 285 -21.01 17.01 -53.96
N ASN A 286 -19.74 17.35 -53.71
CA ASN A 286 -18.91 18.09 -54.67
C ASN A 286 -18.68 17.29 -55.96
N ALA A 287 -18.35 15.99 -55.85
CA ALA A 287 -18.18 15.12 -57.01
C ALA A 287 -19.45 15.01 -57.86
N ASN A 288 -20.62 14.89 -57.22
CA ASN A 288 -21.91 14.87 -57.91
C ASN A 288 -22.21 16.21 -58.61
N SER A 289 -21.95 17.34 -57.94
CA SER A 289 -22.13 18.67 -58.52
C SER A 289 -21.24 18.88 -59.75
N ASN A 290 -19.97 18.47 -59.69
CA ASN A 290 -19.04 18.51 -60.82
C ASN A 290 -19.52 17.60 -61.96
N THR A 291 -19.99 16.39 -61.65
CA THR A 291 -20.54 15.47 -62.65
C THR A 291 -21.72 16.10 -63.37
N THR A 292 -22.70 16.66 -62.65
CA THR A 292 -23.84 17.37 -63.25
C THR A 292 -23.38 18.53 -64.14
N THR A 293 -22.45 19.36 -63.66
CA THR A 293 -21.92 20.50 -64.42
C THR A 293 -21.28 20.06 -65.73
N ILE A 294 -20.43 19.04 -65.69
CA ILE A 294 -19.76 18.48 -66.87
C ILE A 294 -20.77 17.87 -67.84
N THR A 295 -21.72 17.06 -67.34
CA THR A 295 -22.75 16.45 -68.18
C THR A 295 -23.59 17.52 -68.89
N THR A 296 -24.03 18.56 -68.18
CA THR A 296 -24.78 19.68 -68.79
C THR A 296 -23.95 20.40 -69.86
N ALA A 297 -22.67 20.67 -69.59
CA ALA A 297 -21.79 21.31 -70.56
C ALA A 297 -21.62 20.47 -71.84
N ILE A 298 -21.42 19.15 -71.70
CA ILE A 298 -21.32 18.22 -72.83
C ILE A 298 -22.62 18.19 -73.62
N SER A 299 -23.78 18.08 -72.96
CA SER A 299 -25.08 18.08 -73.65
C SER A 299 -25.30 19.37 -74.45
N ASN A 300 -24.98 20.54 -73.88
CA ASN A 300 -25.11 21.82 -74.57
C ASN A 300 -24.17 21.92 -75.79
N ALA A 301 -22.92 21.46 -75.65
CA ALA A 301 -21.96 21.41 -76.75
C ALA A 301 -22.45 20.48 -77.87
N GLN A 302 -22.97 19.30 -77.53
CA GLN A 302 -23.53 18.35 -78.48
C GLN A 302 -24.71 18.96 -79.26
N THR A 303 -25.65 19.62 -78.57
CA THR A 303 -26.77 20.32 -79.22
C THR A 303 -26.27 21.39 -80.19
N THR A 304 -25.24 22.15 -79.81
CA THR A 304 -24.64 23.19 -80.66
C THR A 304 -24.03 22.60 -81.93
N ILE A 305 -23.25 21.53 -81.79
CA ILE A 305 -22.64 20.82 -82.93
C ILE A 305 -23.73 20.30 -83.89
N VAL A 306 -24.73 19.60 -83.35
CA VAL A 306 -25.84 19.05 -84.16
C VAL A 306 -26.60 20.15 -84.91
N ASN A 307 -26.85 21.29 -84.27
CA ASN A 307 -27.50 22.43 -84.91
C ASN A 307 -26.66 23.02 -86.05
N ASN A 308 -25.34 23.16 -85.84
CA ASN A 308 -24.43 23.65 -86.87
C ASN A 308 -24.33 22.67 -88.06
N ASP A 309 -24.22 21.37 -87.80
CA ASP A 309 -24.18 20.34 -88.84
C ASP A 309 -25.47 20.35 -89.68
N ASN A 310 -26.63 20.48 -89.04
CA ASN A 310 -27.91 20.59 -89.74
C ASN A 310 -28.00 21.88 -90.59
N ALA A 311 -27.52 23.02 -90.07
CA ALA A 311 -27.48 24.27 -90.83
C ALA A 311 -26.55 24.17 -92.06
N ASN A 312 -25.36 23.59 -91.88
CA ASN A 312 -24.41 23.34 -92.95
C ASN A 312 -25.00 22.40 -94.01
N LYS A 313 -25.60 21.29 -93.59
CA LYS A 313 -26.28 20.34 -94.47
C LYS A 313 -27.36 21.03 -95.32
N ASN A 314 -28.22 21.84 -94.69
CA ASN A 314 -29.27 22.57 -95.40
C ASN A 314 -28.69 23.56 -96.43
N THR A 315 -27.60 24.25 -96.08
CA THR A 315 -26.91 25.18 -96.97
C THR A 315 -26.32 24.47 -98.19
N ILE A 316 -25.63 23.34 -97.97
CA ILE A 316 -25.07 22.52 -99.06
C ILE A 316 -26.19 22.05 -99.99
N VAL A 317 -27.26 21.47 -99.45
CA VAL A 317 -28.40 21.00 -100.24
C VAL A 317 -29.04 22.14 -101.05
N ALA A 318 -29.20 23.32 -100.47
CA ALA A 318 -29.74 24.49 -101.17
C ALA A 318 -28.83 24.91 -102.34
N ASN A 319 -27.52 24.96 -102.13
CA ASN A 319 -26.54 25.29 -103.16
C ASN A 319 -26.50 24.24 -104.27
N ASP A 320 -26.52 22.95 -103.93
CA ASP A 320 -26.54 21.85 -104.90
C ASP A 320 -27.80 21.91 -105.78
N ASN A 321 -28.97 22.21 -105.20
CA ASN A 321 -30.22 22.39 -105.93
C ASN A 321 -30.18 23.60 -106.88
N ALA A 322 -29.57 24.71 -106.45
CA ALA A 322 -29.37 25.89 -107.28
C ALA A 322 -28.42 25.60 -108.45
N ASN A 323 -27.29 24.95 -108.18
CA ASN A 323 -26.31 24.53 -109.19
C ASN A 323 -26.93 23.54 -110.19
N ALA A 324 -27.69 22.55 -109.72
CA ALA A 324 -28.39 21.62 -110.59
C ALA A 324 -29.39 22.32 -111.52
N THR A 325 -30.07 23.36 -111.02
CA THR A 325 -30.96 24.20 -111.82
C THR A 325 -30.19 24.99 -112.88
N MET A 326 -29.11 25.68 -112.48
CA MET A 326 -28.27 26.44 -113.42
C MET A 326 -27.67 25.53 -114.51
N LEU A 327 -27.19 24.34 -114.15
CA LEU A 327 -26.63 23.39 -115.09
C LEU A 327 -27.69 22.88 -116.07
N ARG A 328 -28.89 22.53 -115.58
CA ARG A 328 -30.02 22.13 -116.44
C ARG A 328 -30.37 23.24 -117.43
N ASP A 329 -30.44 24.49 -116.98
CA ASP A 329 -30.79 25.63 -117.81
C ASP A 329 -29.70 25.92 -118.86
N LEU A 330 -28.41 25.79 -118.49
CA LEU A 330 -27.28 25.91 -119.41
C LEU A 330 -27.28 24.80 -120.47
N ILE A 331 -27.51 23.54 -120.06
CA ILE A 331 -27.62 22.41 -120.98
C ILE A 331 -28.77 22.67 -121.98
N LEU A 332 -29.95 23.05 -121.50
CA LEU A 332 -31.08 23.35 -122.37
C LEU A 332 -30.77 24.48 -123.36
N ARG A 333 -30.14 25.56 -122.89
CA ARG A 333 -29.71 26.67 -123.74
C ARG A 333 -28.72 26.23 -124.82
N THR A 334 -27.68 25.49 -124.45
CA THR A 334 -26.67 25.02 -125.42
C THR A 334 -27.27 24.08 -126.46
N GLN A 335 -28.23 23.23 -126.07
CA GLN A 335 -28.96 22.37 -127.01
C GLN A 335 -29.81 23.19 -128.00
N ILE A 336 -30.50 24.24 -127.53
CA ILE A 336 -31.24 25.15 -128.41
C ILE A 336 -30.30 25.90 -129.37
N GLU A 337 -29.19 26.44 -128.87
CA GLU A 337 -28.19 27.13 -129.69
C GLU A 337 -27.61 26.20 -130.77
N ALA A 338 -27.35 24.93 -130.43
CA ALA A 338 -26.92 23.92 -131.39
C ALA A 338 -27.97 23.63 -132.47
N ASP A 339 -29.27 23.54 -132.11
CA ASP A 339 -30.34 23.36 -133.10
C ASP A 339 -30.47 24.58 -134.01
N LEU A 340 -30.42 25.79 -133.46
CA LEU A 340 -30.45 27.03 -134.23
C LEU A 340 -29.28 27.12 -135.23
N ALA A 341 -28.08 26.72 -134.80
CA ALA A 341 -26.87 26.72 -135.63
C ALA A 341 -26.84 25.62 -136.70
N SER A 342 -27.71 24.59 -136.62
CA SER A 342 -27.68 23.46 -137.55
C SER A 342 -27.95 23.88 -139.02
N THR A 343 -27.63 23.04 -140.00
CA THR A 343 -27.78 23.35 -141.44
C THR A 343 -29.23 23.58 -141.85
N ASP A 344 -29.48 24.48 -142.82
CA ASP A 344 -30.83 24.73 -143.31
C ASP A 344 -31.48 23.44 -143.83
N GLY A 345 -32.72 23.19 -143.41
CA GLY A 345 -33.46 21.96 -143.71
C GLY A 345 -33.33 20.83 -142.68
N SER A 346 -32.52 20.99 -141.62
CA SER A 346 -32.54 20.04 -140.49
C SER A 346 -33.91 20.02 -139.79
N ALA A 347 -34.30 18.84 -139.30
CA ALA A 347 -35.55 18.68 -138.56
C ALA A 347 -35.53 19.52 -137.28
N PHE A 348 -36.58 20.30 -137.06
CA PHE A 348 -36.72 21.08 -135.84
C PHE A 348 -37.04 20.16 -134.66
N VAL A 349 -36.38 20.39 -133.52
CA VAL A 349 -36.82 19.79 -132.25
C VAL A 349 -38.20 20.35 -131.90
N ALA A 350 -39.21 19.48 -131.86
CA ALA A 350 -40.61 19.87 -131.67
C ALA A 350 -40.84 20.73 -130.41
N LEU A 351 -40.07 20.47 -129.34
CA LEU A 351 -40.17 21.19 -128.08
C LEU A 351 -39.69 22.66 -128.19
N TYR A 352 -38.84 22.98 -129.16
CA TYR A 352 -38.35 24.35 -129.39
C TYR A 352 -39.32 25.15 -130.27
N LEU A 353 -40.21 24.47 -131.00
CA LEU A 353 -41.24 25.09 -131.83
C LEU A 353 -42.40 25.62 -130.99
N THR A 354 -42.81 24.92 -129.94
CA THR A 354 -44.03 25.27 -129.22
C THR A 354 -43.79 26.36 -128.17
N PRO A 355 -44.76 27.26 -127.92
CA PRO A 355 -44.66 28.22 -126.84
C PRO A 355 -44.72 27.53 -125.47
N GLY A 356 -44.21 28.19 -124.43
CA GLY A 356 -44.20 27.73 -123.04
C GLY A 356 -45.60 27.42 -122.51
N ALA A 357 -46.61 28.18 -122.95
CA ALA A 357 -48.02 27.90 -122.64
C ALA A 357 -48.52 26.54 -123.19
N LYS A 358 -47.79 25.93 -124.13
CA LYS A 358 -48.05 24.59 -124.69
C LYS A 358 -46.95 23.58 -124.32
N GLY A 359 -46.18 23.87 -123.27
CA GLY A 359 -45.11 23.01 -122.76
C GLY A 359 -43.82 23.02 -123.59
N GLY A 360 -43.63 24.00 -124.48
CA GLY A 360 -42.40 24.16 -125.28
C GLY A 360 -41.46 25.26 -124.80
N TYR A 361 -40.46 25.57 -125.62
CA TYR A 361 -39.37 26.50 -125.31
C TYR A 361 -39.23 27.64 -126.33
N LEU A 362 -40.24 27.94 -127.16
CA LEU A 362 -40.15 28.98 -128.20
C LEU A 362 -39.80 30.37 -127.65
N GLU A 363 -40.26 30.74 -126.46
CA GLU A 363 -39.91 32.00 -125.80
C GLU A 363 -38.45 32.01 -125.34
N LEU A 364 -37.94 30.88 -124.85
CA LEU A 364 -36.53 30.71 -124.50
C LEU A 364 -35.65 30.78 -125.75
N VAL A 365 -36.06 30.13 -126.84
CA VAL A 365 -35.43 30.24 -128.17
C VAL A 365 -35.31 31.70 -128.58
N ARG A 366 -36.42 32.44 -128.56
CA ARG A 366 -36.42 33.87 -128.88
C ARG A 366 -35.47 34.66 -127.98
N SER A 367 -35.50 34.40 -126.66
CA SER A 367 -34.64 35.06 -125.68
C SER A 367 -33.16 34.83 -126.00
N ILE A 368 -32.77 33.58 -126.28
CA ILE A 368 -31.42 33.19 -126.70
C ILE A 368 -31.01 33.93 -127.97
N VAL A 369 -31.88 34.01 -128.98
CA VAL A 369 -31.60 34.71 -130.25
C VAL A 369 -31.37 36.20 -130.01
N VAL A 370 -32.26 36.85 -129.25
CA VAL A 370 -32.14 38.27 -128.92
C VAL A 370 -30.88 38.56 -128.10
N GLN A 371 -30.59 37.74 -127.09
CA GLN A 371 -29.38 37.87 -126.27
C GLN A 371 -28.11 37.66 -127.12
N THR A 372 -28.14 36.70 -128.04
CA THR A 372 -27.03 36.45 -128.99
C THR A 372 -26.80 37.65 -129.89
N ILE A 373 -27.86 38.24 -130.48
CA ILE A 373 -27.77 39.45 -131.31
C ILE A 373 -27.17 40.62 -130.52
N ALA A 374 -27.62 40.80 -129.27
CA ALA A 374 -27.14 41.85 -128.38
C ALA A 374 -25.67 41.67 -127.98
N ASN A 375 -25.25 40.43 -127.68
CA ASN A 375 -23.90 40.12 -127.22
C ASN A 375 -22.86 40.15 -128.35
N ILE A 376 -23.21 39.68 -129.55
CA ILE A 376 -22.25 39.62 -130.67
C ILE A 376 -22.01 41.01 -131.24
N GLY A 377 -23.08 41.75 -131.57
CA GLY A 377 -23.00 43.05 -132.23
C GLY A 377 -22.31 42.99 -133.62
N GLY A 378 -22.75 43.82 -134.57
CA GLY A 378 -22.03 43.94 -135.85
C GLY A 378 -22.89 44.34 -137.05
N ALA A 379 -22.31 44.24 -138.25
CA ALA A 379 -22.94 44.71 -139.50
C ALA A 379 -24.28 44.01 -139.81
N ASN A 380 -24.49 42.80 -139.31
CA ASN A 380 -25.71 42.01 -139.55
C ASN A 380 -26.82 42.22 -138.50
N THR A 381 -26.60 43.02 -137.44
CA THR A 381 -27.54 43.20 -136.33
C THR A 381 -28.92 43.69 -136.79
N ALA A 382 -28.98 44.66 -137.73
CA ALA A 382 -30.24 45.19 -138.24
C ALA A 382 -31.06 44.11 -138.98
N GLN A 383 -30.39 43.28 -139.78
CA GLN A 383 -31.01 42.18 -140.52
C GLN A 383 -31.48 41.07 -139.58
N ALA A 384 -30.69 40.72 -138.57
CA ALA A 384 -31.07 39.75 -137.55
C ALA A 384 -32.30 40.23 -136.73
N ASN A 385 -32.34 41.50 -136.32
CA ASN A 385 -33.49 42.07 -135.62
C ASN A 385 -34.76 42.09 -136.47
N ALA A 386 -34.65 42.37 -137.78
CA ALA A 386 -35.79 42.29 -138.70
C ALA A 386 -36.38 40.87 -138.77
N LEU A 387 -35.52 39.85 -138.75
CA LEU A 387 -35.92 38.44 -138.71
C LEU A 387 -36.53 38.04 -137.35
N VAL A 388 -36.04 38.59 -136.23
CA VAL A 388 -36.70 38.43 -134.92
C VAL A 388 -38.11 39.04 -134.95
N ALA A 389 -38.27 40.26 -135.46
CA ALA A 389 -39.58 40.91 -135.56
C ALA A 389 -40.55 40.11 -136.44
N LYS A 390 -40.05 39.53 -137.53
CA LYS A 390 -40.82 38.60 -138.38
C LYS A 390 -41.23 37.33 -137.61
N GLY A 391 -40.30 36.76 -136.83
CA GLY A 391 -40.59 35.61 -135.95
C GLY A 391 -41.64 35.93 -134.89
N ASP A 392 -41.61 37.12 -134.31
CA ASP A 392 -42.61 37.59 -133.35
C ASP A 392 -44.00 37.74 -133.98
N ALA A 393 -44.08 38.23 -135.21
CA ALA A 393 -45.33 38.31 -135.97
C ALA A 393 -45.93 36.90 -136.21
N TYR A 394 -45.11 35.94 -136.64
CA TYR A 394 -45.56 34.54 -136.80
C TYR A 394 -45.98 33.90 -135.47
N LYS A 395 -45.23 34.15 -134.38
CA LYS A 395 -45.58 33.66 -133.04
C LYS A 395 -46.96 34.18 -132.60
N THR A 396 -47.22 35.45 -132.85
CA THR A 396 -48.51 36.11 -132.53
C THR A 396 -49.65 35.56 -133.39
N ALA A 397 -49.37 35.21 -134.65
CA ALA A 397 -50.31 34.56 -135.55
C ALA A 397 -50.55 33.07 -135.24
N GLY A 398 -49.87 32.50 -134.23
CA GLY A 398 -49.96 31.08 -133.88
C GLY A 398 -49.19 30.14 -134.82
N ASP A 399 -48.48 30.68 -135.82
CA ASP A 399 -47.62 29.91 -136.72
C ASP A 399 -46.22 29.75 -136.09
N TYR A 400 -46.16 28.89 -135.07
CA TYR A 400 -44.95 28.70 -134.28
C TYR A 400 -43.79 28.08 -135.08
N ARG A 401 -44.11 27.32 -136.14
CA ARG A 401 -43.10 26.74 -137.02
C ARG A 401 -42.40 27.83 -137.84
N SER A 402 -43.15 28.73 -138.44
CA SER A 402 -42.58 29.88 -139.17
C SER A 402 -41.90 30.88 -138.22
N ALA A 403 -42.39 30.99 -136.98
CA ALA A 403 -41.75 31.79 -135.93
C ALA A 403 -40.35 31.27 -135.60
N TYR A 404 -40.25 29.97 -135.28
CA TYR A 404 -38.96 29.31 -135.02
C TYR A 404 -38.00 29.41 -136.20
N ALA A 405 -38.49 29.15 -137.43
CA ALA A 405 -37.68 29.27 -138.64
C ALA A 405 -37.11 30.69 -138.81
N SER A 406 -37.90 31.71 -138.50
CA SER A 406 -37.45 33.11 -138.54
C SER A 406 -36.43 33.43 -137.43
N TYR A 407 -36.63 32.95 -136.20
CA TYR A 407 -35.64 33.09 -135.12
C TYR A 407 -34.33 32.38 -135.44
N ARG A 408 -34.39 31.22 -136.08
CA ARG A 408 -33.22 30.46 -136.53
C ARG A 408 -32.41 31.21 -137.59
N GLN A 409 -33.08 31.76 -138.59
CA GLN A 409 -32.42 32.63 -139.57
C GLN A 409 -31.81 33.87 -138.90
N ALA A 410 -32.51 34.48 -137.94
CA ALA A 410 -31.99 35.61 -137.17
C ALA A 410 -30.72 35.25 -136.40
N TYR A 411 -30.71 34.11 -135.70
CA TYR A 411 -29.55 33.60 -134.95
C TYR A 411 -28.33 33.39 -135.85
N LYS A 412 -28.51 32.67 -136.98
CA LYS A 412 -27.44 32.46 -137.96
C LYS A 412 -26.89 33.76 -138.50
N LYS A 413 -27.79 34.68 -138.87
CA LYS A 413 -27.41 35.98 -139.40
C LYS A 413 -26.62 36.81 -138.39
N ALA A 414 -26.97 36.72 -137.10
CA ALA A 414 -26.24 37.34 -136.01
C ALA A 414 -24.83 36.76 -135.82
N GLN A 415 -24.69 35.44 -135.92
CA GLN A 415 -23.41 34.71 -135.83
C GLN A 415 -22.56 34.80 -137.10
N GLY A 416 -23.11 35.27 -138.22
CA GLY A 416 -22.44 35.28 -139.52
C GLY A 416 -22.37 33.90 -140.21
N LEU A 417 -23.26 32.98 -139.83
CA LEU A 417 -23.42 31.62 -140.38
C LEU A 417 -24.32 31.58 -141.61
#